data_AF-A0A2N8U2F8-F1
#
_entry.id   AF-A0A2N8U2F8-F1
#
_cell.length_a   1.000
_cell.length_b   1.000
_cell.length_c   1.000
_cell.angle_alpha   90.00
_cell.angle_beta   90.00
_cell.angle_gamma   90.00
#
_symmetry.space_group_name_H-M   'P 1'
#
loop_
_entity.id
_entity.type
_entity.pdbx_description
1 polymer ?
#
loop_
_entity_poly.entity_id
_entity_poly.type
_entity_poly.pdbx_seq_one_letter_code
_entity_poly.pdbx_strand_id
1 'polypeptide(L)'
;MKEASDIKKVERPKSTVVRNYFGTYKVIRRTSKRVGNKIIPVDVEIVGEIKNNKFVEYLHPIPVGQKKKAKQNIIDIKDYGNIALFINNSNDLLASLNDVFDKKAAETLYSMAILRCIYPKVSNNVLNHYFMTSYLSEIFKNVDLSIDSINDLFYTLANNYQQIETFMDKRIKKYKYPNDTFLVRLRRYQKPFAYLKDYYKMIDFSFDYNFFTVYDFATEQPISSFSYKGEWFSNKVLYEYLANDAYFDVLIYLGKNHNDENIEKAVRETANLNYIKEIDVDESWIKDEMFNKNENMMFLPNRTIGHLAGKKFKIDNKFIYVFKDREKHTNEYKHLLSNVAFDEKFTATNLIEQMHWFGVIAIESNMDVRLEEIYMFYQQHPKIGKNFNFSKNIEDKIFINPVNYAWKPVNQFILFLAEILNWEIENKLIELKLDQKYSFETLLDYLKTYKKQLKNRGKWESSSIPDYVNELINILKI
;
A
#
# COMPACT_ATOMS: atom_id res chain seq x y z
N MET A 1 30.00 38.09 -19.33
CA MET A 1 30.55 37.81 -17.98
C MET A 1 31.26 39.04 -17.34
N LYS A 2 30.77 40.27 -17.56
CA LYS A 2 31.29 41.51 -16.95
C LYS A 2 30.58 41.92 -15.64
N GLU A 3 29.33 41.48 -15.43
CA GLU A 3 28.46 41.97 -14.35
C GLU A 3 28.92 41.59 -12.92
N ALA A 4 29.60 40.46 -12.71
CA ALA A 4 29.99 40.02 -11.36
C ALA A 4 31.11 40.87 -10.71
N SER A 5 31.93 41.54 -11.53
CA SER A 5 33.00 42.45 -11.08
C SER A 5 32.41 43.75 -10.53
N ASP A 6 31.44 44.31 -11.25
CA ASP A 6 30.98 45.67 -11.03
C ASP A 6 30.03 45.74 -9.82
N ILE A 7 29.24 44.68 -9.62
CA ILE A 7 28.39 44.52 -8.44
C ILE A 7 29.22 44.45 -7.15
N LYS A 8 30.44 43.91 -7.19
CA LYS A 8 31.36 43.91 -6.04
C LYS A 8 31.98 45.27 -5.75
N LYS A 9 31.89 46.25 -6.65
CA LYS A 9 32.40 47.62 -6.47
C LYS A 9 31.33 48.61 -5.99
N VAL A 10 30.07 48.22 -5.94
CA VAL A 10 28.97 49.04 -5.40
C VAL A 10 29.27 49.48 -3.97
N GLU A 11 29.15 50.79 -3.71
CA GLU A 11 29.33 51.39 -2.40
C GLU A 11 28.36 50.79 -1.38
N ARG A 12 28.89 50.39 -0.22
CA ARG A 12 28.17 49.63 0.82
C ARG A 12 28.90 49.74 2.16
N PRO A 13 28.25 49.37 3.29
CA PRO A 13 28.87 49.43 4.61
C PRO A 13 30.20 48.64 4.70
N LYS A 14 31.14 49.13 5.50
CA LYS A 14 32.42 48.46 5.76
C LYS A 14 32.22 47.09 6.42
N SER A 15 33.20 46.20 6.26
CA SER A 15 33.16 44.83 6.78
C SER A 15 31.98 44.00 6.23
N THR A 16 31.64 44.21 4.96
CA THR A 16 30.60 43.44 4.26
C THR A 16 31.13 42.70 3.03
N VAL A 17 30.43 41.64 2.64
CA VAL A 17 30.70 40.82 1.45
C VAL A 17 29.40 40.66 0.67
N VAL A 18 29.50 40.70 -0.66
CA VAL A 18 28.38 40.45 -1.56
C VAL A 18 28.36 38.97 -1.96
N ARG A 19 27.20 38.33 -1.81
CA ARG A 19 26.96 36.96 -2.30
C ARG A 19 25.70 36.90 -3.14
N ASN A 20 25.72 36.05 -4.17
CA ASN A 20 24.54 35.77 -4.99
C ASN A 20 23.69 34.70 -4.28
N TYR A 21 22.44 35.04 -3.99
CA TYR A 21 21.40 34.12 -3.55
C TYR A 21 20.32 34.07 -4.63
N PHE A 22 20.34 33.01 -5.43
CA PHE A 22 19.32 32.72 -6.45
C PHE A 22 18.96 33.93 -7.33
N GLY A 23 19.97 34.61 -7.87
CA GLY A 23 19.79 35.76 -8.77
C GLY A 23 19.69 37.12 -8.07
N THR A 24 19.70 37.16 -6.73
CA THR A 24 19.74 38.42 -5.97
C THR A 24 21.08 38.56 -5.24
N TYR A 25 21.73 39.72 -5.37
CA TYR A 25 22.99 40.00 -4.69
C TYR A 25 22.74 40.57 -3.29
N LYS A 26 23.03 39.78 -2.26
CA LYS A 26 22.86 40.15 -0.85
C LYS A 26 24.17 40.69 -0.26
N VAL A 27 24.07 41.72 0.57
CA VAL A 27 25.19 42.30 1.31
C VAL A 27 25.18 41.76 2.73
N ILE A 28 26.26 41.08 3.11
CA ILE A 28 26.38 40.34 4.37
C ILE A 28 27.47 40.96 5.23
N ARG A 29 27.16 41.31 6.47
CA ARG A 29 28.14 41.76 7.46
C ARG A 29 28.99 40.58 7.92
N ARG A 30 30.32 40.78 7.92
CA ARG A 30 31.30 39.81 8.39
C ARG A 30 32.00 40.28 9.64
N THR A 31 32.24 39.33 10.53
CA THR A 31 33.20 39.43 11.62
C THR A 31 34.26 38.35 11.46
N SER A 32 35.17 38.22 12.41
CA SER A 32 36.13 37.12 12.47
C SER A 32 36.04 36.40 13.81
N LYS A 33 36.24 35.09 13.80
CA LYS A 33 36.32 34.25 14.99
C LYS A 33 37.64 33.49 14.98
N ARG A 34 38.26 33.35 16.14
CA ARG A 34 39.47 32.53 16.32
C ARG A 34 39.06 31.08 16.56
N VAL A 35 39.59 30.16 15.76
CA VAL A 35 39.41 28.71 15.93
C VAL A 35 40.80 28.08 15.96
N GLY A 36 41.25 27.69 17.15
CA GLY A 36 42.64 27.32 17.40
C GLY A 36 43.60 28.50 17.13
N ASN A 37 44.62 28.26 16.30
CA ASN A 37 45.59 29.28 15.90
C ASN A 37 45.23 30.04 14.61
N LYS A 38 44.04 29.80 14.03
CA LYS A 38 43.60 30.46 12.78
C LYS A 38 42.44 31.43 13.04
N ILE A 39 42.48 32.59 12.39
CA ILE A 39 41.38 33.56 12.35
C ILE A 39 40.55 33.26 11.10
N ILE A 40 39.27 32.93 11.28
CA ILE A 40 38.35 32.64 10.18
C ILE A 40 37.25 33.70 10.08
N PRO A 41 36.86 34.14 8.87
CA PRO A 41 35.76 35.06 8.69
C PRO A 41 34.42 34.36 8.95
N VAL A 42 33.51 35.04 9.66
CA VAL A 42 32.18 34.56 10.01
C VAL A 42 31.14 35.56 9.51
N ASP A 43 30.16 35.08 8.76
CA ASP A 43 29.02 35.86 8.31
C ASP A 43 28.03 36.03 9.47
N VAL A 44 27.61 37.27 9.75
CA VAL A 44 26.78 37.61 10.92
C VAL A 44 25.32 37.82 10.52
N GLU A 45 25.08 38.71 9.56
CA GLU A 45 23.73 39.11 9.14
C GLU A 45 23.72 39.71 7.75
N ILE A 46 22.60 39.59 7.04
CA ILE A 46 22.31 40.25 5.78
C ILE A 46 21.80 41.65 6.10
N VAL A 47 22.55 42.67 5.71
CA VAL A 47 22.25 44.08 6.00
C VAL A 47 21.49 44.76 4.87
N GLY A 48 21.37 44.10 3.72
CA GLY A 48 20.66 44.63 2.57
C GLY A 48 20.96 43.86 1.29
N GLU A 49 20.64 44.45 0.16
CA GLU A 49 20.83 43.87 -1.16
C GLU A 49 21.24 44.92 -2.19
N ILE A 50 21.78 44.46 -3.32
CA ILE A 50 22.12 45.32 -4.44
C ILE A 50 21.01 45.20 -5.48
N LYS A 51 20.31 46.31 -5.71
CA LYS A 51 19.28 46.47 -6.74
C LYS A 51 19.69 47.63 -7.64
N ASN A 52 19.65 47.43 -8.96
CA ASN A 52 20.00 48.46 -9.95
C ASN A 52 21.36 49.14 -9.67
N ASN A 53 22.39 48.36 -9.36
CA ASN A 53 23.74 48.82 -8.98
C ASN A 53 23.80 49.78 -7.77
N LYS A 54 22.78 49.78 -6.92
CA LYS A 54 22.78 50.52 -5.65
C LYS A 54 22.53 49.59 -4.49
N PHE A 55 23.20 49.84 -3.38
CA PHE A 55 22.91 49.17 -2.12
C PHE A 55 21.58 49.69 -1.55
N VAL A 56 20.70 48.76 -1.19
CA VAL A 56 19.43 49.00 -0.50
C VAL A 56 19.53 48.33 0.87
N GLU A 57 19.58 49.15 1.91
CA GLU A 57 19.66 48.68 3.30
C GLU A 57 18.32 48.07 3.74
N TYR A 58 18.40 47.00 4.54
CA TYR A 58 17.24 46.46 5.22
C TYR A 58 17.02 47.21 6.54
N LEU A 59 15.77 47.64 6.78
CA LEU A 59 15.36 48.28 8.03
C LEU A 59 15.71 47.42 9.26
N HIS A 60 15.67 46.10 9.10
CA HIS A 60 16.08 45.11 10.08
C HIS A 60 17.02 44.08 9.42
N PRO A 61 18.31 44.06 9.78
CA PRO A 61 19.24 43.04 9.30
C PRO A 61 18.78 41.62 9.63
N ILE A 62 19.04 40.67 8.72
CA ILE A 62 18.61 39.27 8.83
C ILE A 62 19.80 38.42 9.30
N PRO A 63 19.81 37.85 10.52
CA PRO A 63 20.91 37.02 11.01
C PRO A 63 21.22 35.86 10.07
N VAL A 64 22.49 35.69 9.70
CA VAL A 64 22.99 34.55 8.93
C VAL A 64 23.32 33.42 9.91
N GLY A 65 22.84 32.21 9.62
CA GLY A 65 23.17 31.04 10.43
C GLY A 65 22.37 30.86 11.73
N GLN A 66 21.50 31.81 12.09
CA GLN A 66 20.43 31.53 13.05
C GLN A 66 19.19 31.12 12.27
N LYS A 67 19.03 29.82 11.99
CA LYS A 67 17.67 29.27 12.00
C LYS A 67 17.14 29.68 13.37
N LYS A 68 16.25 30.69 13.46
CA LYS A 68 15.40 30.81 14.64
C LYS A 68 14.89 29.39 14.82
N LYS A 69 15.28 28.71 15.90
CA LYS A 69 14.60 27.48 16.31
C LYS A 69 13.15 27.95 16.35
N ALA A 70 12.35 27.56 15.35
CA ALA A 70 10.92 27.79 15.41
C ALA A 70 10.57 27.32 16.81
N LYS A 71 9.90 28.17 17.61
CA LYS A 71 9.34 27.72 18.90
C LYS A 71 8.72 26.38 18.57
N GLN A 72 9.30 25.29 19.11
CA GLN A 72 8.75 23.97 18.86
C GLN A 72 7.33 24.10 19.40
N ASN A 73 6.35 24.09 18.51
CA ASN A 73 4.96 24.05 18.93
C ASN A 73 4.86 22.74 19.68
N ILE A 74 4.84 22.83 21.01
CA ILE A 74 4.68 21.68 21.88
C ILE A 74 3.25 21.22 21.63
N ILE A 75 3.11 20.04 21.03
CA ILE A 75 1.82 19.38 20.91
C ILE A 75 1.59 18.71 22.25
N ASP A 76 0.68 19.27 23.02
CA ASP A 76 0.34 18.87 24.39
C ASP A 76 -0.88 17.93 24.45
N ILE A 77 -1.53 17.65 23.31
CA ILE A 77 -2.61 16.65 23.20
C ILE A 77 -2.31 15.74 22.01
N LYS A 78 -2.32 14.43 22.23
CA LYS A 78 -2.01 13.42 21.21
C LYS A 78 -3.02 12.30 21.16
N ASP A 79 -3.35 11.85 19.95
CA ASP A 79 -4.19 10.66 19.72
C ASP A 79 -3.45 9.41 20.25
N TYR A 80 -4.13 8.56 21.04
CA TYR A 80 -3.50 7.42 21.71
C TYR A 80 -4.22 6.09 21.48
N GLY A 81 -5.55 6.00 21.69
CA GLY A 81 -6.23 4.69 21.71
C GLY A 81 -6.09 3.92 20.40
N ASN A 82 -6.24 4.61 19.27
CA ASN A 82 -6.05 4.03 17.94
C ASN A 82 -4.58 3.60 17.72
N ILE A 83 -3.60 4.38 18.18
CA ILE A 83 -2.17 4.00 18.11
C ILE A 83 -1.89 2.76 18.94
N ALA A 84 -2.38 2.73 20.17
CA ALA A 84 -2.11 1.66 21.12
C ALA A 84 -2.74 0.33 20.70
N LEU A 85 -3.86 0.35 19.97
CA LEU A 85 -4.41 -0.84 19.32
C LEU A 85 -3.36 -1.52 18.43
N PHE A 86 -2.67 -0.77 17.57
CA PHE A 86 -1.62 -1.35 16.72
C PHE A 86 -0.41 -1.78 17.54
N ILE A 87 0.14 -0.90 18.36
CA ILE A 87 1.41 -1.17 19.07
C ILE A 87 1.30 -2.37 20.01
N ASN A 88 0.18 -2.54 20.68
CA ASN A 88 0.01 -3.66 21.61
C ASN A 88 -0.20 -5.01 20.90
N ASN A 89 -0.56 -5.00 19.61
CA ASN A 89 -0.96 -6.20 18.87
C ASN A 89 -0.10 -6.50 17.63
N SER A 90 0.98 -5.74 17.36
CA SER A 90 1.82 -5.93 16.16
C SER A 90 3.34 -5.82 16.40
N ASN A 91 3.78 -6.13 17.64
CA ASN A 91 5.20 -6.06 18.01
C ASN A 91 6.10 -7.01 17.18
N ASP A 92 5.56 -8.14 16.72
CA ASP A 92 6.27 -9.10 15.89
C ASP A 92 6.75 -8.50 14.56
N LEU A 93 5.98 -7.57 13.99
CA LEU A 93 6.35 -6.90 12.75
C LEU A 93 7.53 -5.95 12.97
N LEU A 94 7.51 -5.16 14.04
CA LEU A 94 8.61 -4.26 14.38
C LEU A 94 9.90 -5.05 14.70
N ALA A 95 9.79 -6.17 15.41
CA ALA A 95 10.93 -7.07 15.64
C ALA A 95 11.51 -7.57 14.31
N SER A 96 10.65 -8.06 13.40
CA SER A 96 11.05 -8.54 12.08
C SER A 96 11.72 -7.45 11.22
N LEU A 97 11.29 -6.19 11.36
CA LEU A 97 11.93 -5.05 10.69
C LEU A 97 13.31 -4.75 11.29
N ASN A 98 13.47 -4.78 12.61
CA ASN A 98 14.76 -4.55 13.27
C ASN A 98 15.80 -5.63 12.97
N ASP A 99 15.37 -6.82 12.56
CA ASP A 99 16.28 -7.90 12.14
C ASP A 99 16.97 -7.63 10.78
N VAL A 100 16.56 -6.59 10.05
CA VAL A 100 17.04 -6.31 8.68
C VAL A 100 17.43 -4.85 8.49
N PHE A 101 16.65 -3.94 9.06
CA PHE A 101 16.86 -2.50 8.98
C PHE A 101 17.47 -1.97 10.27
N ASP A 102 18.24 -0.88 10.19
CA ASP A 102 18.64 -0.19 11.40
C ASP A 102 17.42 0.32 12.18
N LYS A 103 17.59 0.53 13.48
CA LYS A 103 16.51 0.93 14.38
C LYS A 103 15.70 2.12 13.88
N LYS A 104 16.37 3.15 13.33
CA LYS A 104 15.68 4.35 12.86
C LYS A 104 14.82 4.02 11.64
N ALA A 105 15.40 3.32 10.66
CA ALA A 105 14.67 2.91 9.46
C ALA A 105 13.49 1.97 9.79
N ALA A 106 13.69 1.00 10.68
CA ALA A 106 12.65 0.08 11.15
C ALA A 106 11.48 0.82 11.83
N GLU A 107 11.78 1.69 12.81
CA GLU A 107 10.78 2.51 13.50
C GLU A 107 10.05 3.46 12.55
N THR A 108 10.75 4.03 11.56
CA THR A 108 10.15 4.89 10.53
C THR A 108 9.19 4.11 9.64
N LEU A 109 9.62 2.97 9.09
CA LEU A 109 8.78 2.12 8.23
C LEU A 109 7.53 1.63 8.97
N TYR A 110 7.69 1.18 10.21
CA TYR A 110 6.60 0.74 11.08
C TYR A 110 5.61 1.88 11.39
N SER A 111 6.12 3.06 11.74
CA SER A 111 5.28 4.24 11.99
C SER A 111 4.50 4.66 10.74
N MET A 112 5.14 4.64 9.56
CA MET A 112 4.46 4.92 8.29
C MET A 112 3.34 3.91 7.99
N ALA A 113 3.58 2.63 8.27
CA ALA A 113 2.59 1.57 8.07
C ALA A 113 1.36 1.75 8.99
N ILE A 114 1.56 1.97 10.30
CA ILE A 114 0.47 2.25 11.25
C ILE A 114 -0.35 3.46 10.81
N LEU A 115 0.33 4.56 10.47
CA LEU A 115 -0.36 5.79 10.04
C LEU A 115 -1.19 5.59 8.78
N ARG A 116 -0.79 4.67 7.88
CA ARG A 116 -1.56 4.34 6.69
C ARG A 116 -2.75 3.43 6.96
N CYS A 117 -2.70 2.61 8.01
CA CYS A 117 -3.88 1.90 8.50
C CYS A 117 -4.90 2.87 9.12
N ILE A 118 -4.44 3.79 9.96
CA ILE A 118 -5.31 4.72 10.69
C ILE A 118 -5.84 5.84 9.79
N TYR A 119 -5.02 6.31 8.85
CA TYR A 119 -5.36 7.38 7.94
C TYR A 119 -5.14 6.95 6.49
N PRO A 120 -6.00 6.08 5.91
CA PRO A 120 -5.79 5.50 4.58
C PRO A 120 -5.66 6.52 3.44
N LYS A 121 -6.11 7.76 3.63
CA LYS A 121 -6.07 8.82 2.61
C LYS A 121 -4.90 9.80 2.80
N VAL A 122 -3.97 9.53 3.72
CA VAL A 122 -2.87 10.45 4.03
C VAL A 122 -1.81 10.46 2.94
N SER A 123 -1.44 11.64 2.46
CA SER A 123 -0.31 11.82 1.55
C SER A 123 1.00 11.98 2.33
N ASN A 124 2.14 11.67 1.70
CA ASN A 124 3.45 11.75 2.35
C ASN A 124 3.76 13.14 2.93
N ASN A 125 3.24 14.21 2.31
CA ASN A 125 3.46 15.59 2.75
C ASN A 125 2.82 15.90 4.11
N VAL A 126 1.81 15.13 4.52
CA VAL A 126 1.05 15.36 5.76
C VAL A 126 1.33 14.28 6.82
N LEU A 127 2.05 13.21 6.47
CA LEU A 127 2.42 12.13 7.41
C LEU A 127 3.10 12.67 8.68
N ASN A 128 4.00 13.65 8.54
CA ASN A 128 4.64 14.27 9.69
C ASN A 128 3.63 14.90 10.67
N HIS A 129 2.59 15.53 10.16
CA HIS A 129 1.56 16.14 11.01
C HIS A 129 0.89 15.05 11.86
N TYR A 130 0.41 13.97 11.24
CA TYR A 130 -0.25 12.87 11.94
C TYR A 130 0.68 12.13 12.90
N PHE A 131 1.95 11.98 12.56
CA PHE A 131 2.95 11.43 13.46
C PHE A 131 3.14 12.30 14.71
N MET A 132 3.30 13.61 14.51
CA MET A 132 3.53 14.55 15.59
C MET A 132 2.29 14.77 16.48
N THR A 133 1.08 14.64 15.93
CA THR A 133 -0.19 14.73 16.69
C THR A 133 -0.67 13.41 17.27
N SER A 134 0.03 12.30 17.00
CA SER A 134 -0.25 11.00 17.61
C SER A 134 0.84 10.62 18.61
N TYR A 135 0.49 9.73 19.53
CA TYR A 135 1.42 9.28 20.57
C TYR A 135 2.58 8.45 20.02
N LEU A 136 2.57 8.07 18.73
CA LEU A 136 3.70 7.46 18.03
C LEU A 136 4.97 8.29 18.18
N SER A 137 4.87 9.63 18.10
CA SER A 137 6.04 10.51 18.24
C SER A 137 6.63 10.55 19.66
N GLU A 138 5.89 10.12 20.68
CA GLU A 138 6.42 9.95 22.04
C GLU A 138 7.11 8.61 22.23
N ILE A 139 6.67 7.59 21.47
CA ILE A 139 7.21 6.22 21.51
C ILE A 139 8.50 6.15 20.66
N PHE A 140 8.44 6.64 19.42
CA PHE A 140 9.53 6.60 18.45
C PHE A 140 10.18 7.98 18.30
N LYS A 141 10.88 8.44 19.34
CA LYS A 141 11.45 9.81 19.40
C LYS A 141 12.51 10.12 18.35
N ASN A 142 13.09 9.09 17.72
CA ASN A 142 14.15 9.23 16.72
C ASN A 142 13.62 9.22 15.28
N VAL A 143 12.31 9.01 15.10
CA VAL A 143 11.66 9.02 13.79
C VAL A 143 11.34 10.46 13.39
N ASP A 144 11.66 10.78 12.14
CA ASP A 144 11.25 12.01 11.47
C ASP A 144 10.51 11.64 10.18
N LEU A 145 9.24 12.06 10.09
CA LEU A 145 8.40 11.86 8.91
C LEU A 145 8.24 13.14 8.09
N SER A 146 9.13 14.12 8.24
CA SER A 146 9.22 15.25 7.32
C SER A 146 9.42 14.76 5.88
N ILE A 147 8.95 15.54 4.91
CA ILE A 147 9.03 15.15 3.49
C ILE A 147 10.47 14.87 3.04
N ASP A 148 11.44 15.64 3.56
CA ASP A 148 12.86 15.45 3.28
C ASP A 148 13.34 14.10 3.83
N SER A 149 13.03 13.80 5.10
CA SER A 149 13.40 12.51 5.71
C SER A 149 12.73 11.32 5.03
N ILE A 150 11.48 11.45 4.59
CA ILE A 150 10.79 10.42 3.79
C ILE A 150 11.49 10.22 2.45
N ASN A 151 11.82 11.30 1.74
CA ASN A 151 12.49 11.22 0.45
C ASN A 151 13.88 10.58 0.57
N ASP A 152 14.64 10.92 1.61
CA ASP A 152 15.96 10.34 1.91
C ASP A 152 15.85 8.83 2.22
N LEU A 153 14.86 8.42 3.03
CA LEU A 153 14.58 7.01 3.29
C LEU A 153 14.24 6.28 1.98
N PHE A 154 13.34 6.84 1.18
CA PHE A 154 12.90 6.23 -0.07
C PHE A 154 14.06 6.09 -1.07
N TYR A 155 14.90 7.11 -1.18
CA TYR A 155 16.10 7.06 -2.00
C TYR A 155 17.09 6.00 -1.50
N THR A 156 17.30 5.93 -0.18
CA THR A 156 18.21 4.95 0.43
C THR A 156 17.73 3.53 0.19
N LEU A 157 16.45 3.24 0.46
CA LEU A 157 15.85 1.92 0.28
C LEU A 157 15.73 1.52 -1.19
N ALA A 158 15.45 2.46 -2.09
CA ALA A 158 15.41 2.17 -3.52
C ALA A 158 16.81 1.79 -4.06
N ASN A 159 17.88 2.41 -3.55
CA ASN A 159 19.25 2.04 -3.89
C ASN A 159 19.73 0.77 -3.18
N ASN A 160 19.21 0.48 -1.98
CA ASN A 160 19.53 -0.70 -1.18
C ASN A 160 18.35 -1.69 -1.14
N TYR A 161 17.74 -1.95 -2.29
CA TYR A 161 16.52 -2.77 -2.39
C TYR A 161 16.68 -4.18 -1.82
N GLN A 162 17.91 -4.72 -1.82
CA GLN A 162 18.25 -6.01 -1.22
C GLN A 162 17.82 -6.15 0.25
N GLN A 163 17.74 -5.06 1.02
CA GLN A 163 17.21 -5.12 2.40
C GLN A 163 15.72 -5.47 2.41
N ILE A 164 14.93 -4.93 1.47
CA ILE A 164 13.51 -5.29 1.32
C ILE A 164 13.39 -6.76 0.94
N GLU A 165 14.19 -7.23 -0.03
CA GLU A 165 14.21 -8.65 -0.42
C GLU A 165 14.59 -9.57 0.74
N THR A 166 15.62 -9.20 1.51
CA THR A 166 16.04 -9.95 2.70
C THR A 166 14.92 -10.07 3.74
N PHE A 167 14.15 -9.00 3.94
CA PHE A 167 12.98 -9.03 4.81
C PHE A 167 11.90 -9.98 4.29
N MET A 168 11.61 -9.94 2.99
CA MET A 168 10.65 -10.83 2.34
C MET A 168 11.08 -12.30 2.45
N ASP A 169 12.34 -12.61 2.18
CA ASP A 169 12.90 -13.96 2.27
C ASP A 169 12.83 -14.53 3.69
N LYS A 170 13.14 -13.70 4.70
CA LYS A 170 13.01 -14.09 6.11
C LYS A 170 11.55 -14.40 6.46
N ARG A 171 10.59 -13.61 5.97
CA ARG A 171 9.17 -13.88 6.18
C ARG A 171 8.75 -15.20 5.54
N ILE A 172 9.07 -15.44 4.27
CA ILE A 172 8.76 -16.71 3.59
C ILE A 172 9.31 -17.90 4.37
N LYS A 173 10.55 -17.81 4.85
CA LYS A 173 11.16 -18.87 5.68
C LYS A 173 10.46 -19.07 7.03
N LYS A 174 9.91 -18.02 7.65
CA LYS A 174 9.16 -18.11 8.91
C LYS A 174 7.83 -18.86 8.73
N TYR A 175 7.17 -18.70 7.59
CA TYR A 175 5.87 -19.30 7.28
C TYR A 175 5.99 -20.60 6.46
N LYS A 176 7.18 -21.22 6.43
CA LYS A 176 7.45 -22.42 5.66
C LYS A 176 7.03 -23.68 6.44
N TYR A 177 5.87 -24.28 6.13
CA TYR A 177 5.59 -25.69 6.47
C TYR A 177 5.42 -26.56 5.22
N PRO A 178 5.76 -27.87 5.28
CA PRO A 178 5.82 -28.75 4.10
C PRO A 178 4.48 -29.07 3.39
N ASN A 179 3.36 -28.48 3.80
CA ASN A 179 2.02 -28.75 3.24
C ASN A 179 1.19 -27.47 3.02
N ASP A 180 1.82 -26.30 3.05
CA ASP A 180 1.08 -25.04 2.95
C ASP A 180 0.78 -24.71 1.48
N THR A 181 -0.50 -24.48 1.19
CA THR A 181 -0.93 -23.91 -0.09
C THR A 181 -0.80 -22.39 0.02
N PHE A 182 -0.10 -21.78 -0.92
CA PHE A 182 -0.02 -20.30 -0.97
C PHE A 182 -0.89 -19.75 -2.08
N LEU A 183 -1.60 -18.66 -1.78
CA LEU A 183 -2.26 -17.90 -2.81
C LEU A 183 -1.36 -16.78 -3.31
N VAL A 184 -1.13 -16.75 -4.62
CA VAL A 184 -0.41 -15.66 -5.27
C VAL A 184 -1.38 -14.76 -6.01
N ARG A 185 -1.26 -13.45 -5.77
CA ARG A 185 -2.03 -12.42 -6.48
C ARG A 185 -1.12 -11.43 -7.20
N LEU A 186 -1.49 -11.14 -8.46
CA LEU A 186 -0.83 -10.13 -9.29
C LEU A 186 -1.53 -8.76 -9.20
N ARG A 187 -0.74 -7.70 -9.03
CA ARG A 187 -1.13 -6.30 -9.21
C ARG A 187 -0.30 -5.69 -10.32
N ARG A 188 -0.97 -4.97 -11.24
CA ARG A 188 -0.31 -4.18 -12.29
C ARG A 188 -0.45 -2.70 -11.97
N TYR A 189 0.64 -1.96 -12.14
CA TYR A 189 0.59 -0.51 -12.13
C TYR A 189 0.80 0.03 -13.53
N GLN A 190 -0.21 0.72 -14.07
CA GLN A 190 -0.09 1.49 -15.31
C GLN A 190 0.13 2.95 -14.96
N LYS A 191 1.07 3.61 -15.65
CA LYS A 191 1.29 5.04 -15.46
C LYS A 191 0.02 5.82 -15.79
N PRO A 192 -0.32 6.87 -15.02
CA PRO A 192 -1.48 7.72 -15.31
C PRO A 192 -1.40 8.43 -16.68
N PHE A 193 -0.25 8.46 -17.36
CA PHE A 193 -0.07 9.09 -18.68
C PHE A 193 -0.53 8.25 -19.88
N ALA A 194 -1.36 7.22 -19.69
CA ALA A 194 -1.92 6.44 -20.79
C ALA A 194 -2.64 7.31 -21.85
N TYR A 195 -3.17 8.49 -21.45
CA TYR A 195 -3.78 9.47 -22.36
C TYR A 195 -2.79 10.22 -23.27
N LEU A 196 -1.47 10.20 -22.99
CA LEU A 196 -0.45 10.78 -23.89
C LEU A 196 -0.03 9.81 -24.99
N LYS A 197 -0.43 8.53 -24.91
CA LYS A 197 -0.16 7.51 -25.94
C LYS A 197 -0.81 7.87 -27.28
N ASP A 198 -1.93 8.59 -27.24
CA ASP A 198 -2.62 9.11 -28.43
C ASP A 198 -1.88 10.27 -29.11
N TYR A 199 -1.02 10.99 -28.37
CA TYR A 199 -0.32 12.18 -28.86
C TYR A 199 1.10 11.91 -29.38
N TYR A 200 1.80 10.88 -28.90
CA TYR A 200 3.18 10.58 -29.31
C TYR A 200 3.41 9.07 -29.52
N LYS A 201 3.28 8.61 -30.77
CA LYS A 201 3.49 7.20 -31.19
C LYS A 201 4.94 6.69 -31.08
N MET A 202 5.92 7.55 -30.83
CA MET A 202 7.37 7.19 -30.85
C MET A 202 8.04 7.14 -29.47
N ILE A 203 7.35 7.50 -28.39
CA ILE A 203 7.92 7.41 -27.05
C ILE A 203 7.23 6.25 -26.33
N ASP A 204 7.96 5.15 -26.20
CA ASP A 204 7.56 4.07 -25.32
C ASP A 204 7.64 4.57 -23.87
N PHE A 205 6.50 4.92 -23.29
CA PHE A 205 6.41 5.32 -21.88
C PHE A 205 6.54 4.11 -20.92
N SER A 206 6.94 2.93 -21.42
CA SER A 206 7.08 1.70 -20.65
C SER A 206 7.93 1.91 -19.39
N PHE A 207 7.30 1.69 -18.24
CA PHE A 207 7.86 1.01 -17.07
C PHE A 207 6.68 0.71 -16.15
N ASP A 208 6.02 -0.42 -16.41
CA ASP A 208 4.88 -0.93 -15.65
C ASP A 208 5.42 -1.86 -14.55
N TYR A 209 5.36 -1.42 -13.29
CA TYR A 209 5.70 -2.32 -12.19
C TYR A 209 4.57 -3.34 -12.01
N ASN A 210 4.97 -4.60 -11.87
CA ASN A 210 4.09 -5.67 -11.42
C ASN A 210 4.45 -5.99 -9.97
N PHE A 211 3.44 -6.13 -9.13
CA PHE A 211 3.60 -6.54 -7.74
C PHE A 211 2.91 -7.87 -7.51
N PHE A 212 3.63 -8.82 -6.93
CA PHE A 212 3.11 -10.11 -6.55
C PHE A 212 3.01 -10.15 -5.03
N THR A 213 1.83 -10.42 -4.49
CA THR A 213 1.68 -10.65 -3.05
C THR A 213 1.32 -12.11 -2.83
N VAL A 214 2.06 -12.74 -1.92
CA VAL A 214 1.87 -14.12 -1.49
C VAL A 214 1.11 -14.11 -0.17
N TYR A 215 0.04 -14.88 -0.10
CA TYR A 215 -0.79 -15.04 1.08
C TYR A 215 -0.80 -16.49 1.52
N ASP A 216 -0.85 -16.71 2.84
CA ASP A 216 -1.23 -18.01 3.37
C ASP A 216 -2.68 -18.33 2.97
N PHE A 217 -2.94 -19.50 2.37
CA PHE A 217 -4.28 -19.83 1.91
C PHE A 217 -5.28 -20.01 3.07
N ALA A 218 -4.85 -20.58 4.18
CA ALA A 218 -5.74 -20.96 5.29
C ALA A 218 -6.11 -19.76 6.17
N THR A 219 -5.12 -18.93 6.49
CA THR A 219 -5.24 -17.80 7.41
C THR A 219 -5.41 -16.46 6.70
N GLU A 220 -5.25 -16.42 5.38
CA GLU A 220 -5.32 -15.21 4.55
C GLU A 220 -4.22 -14.18 4.89
N GLN A 221 -3.17 -14.59 5.62
CA GLN A 221 -2.10 -13.70 6.06
C GLN A 221 -1.22 -13.26 4.90
N PRO A 222 -0.90 -11.95 4.76
CA PRO A 222 0.14 -11.51 3.83
C PRO A 222 1.53 -12.00 4.28
N ILE A 223 2.18 -12.81 3.46
CA ILE A 223 3.48 -13.42 3.77
C ILE A 223 4.62 -12.62 3.17
N SER A 224 4.53 -12.34 1.86
CA SER A 224 5.59 -11.67 1.11
C SER A 224 5.03 -10.86 -0.05
N SER A 225 5.78 -9.86 -0.50
CA SER A 225 5.48 -9.09 -1.71
C SER A 225 6.73 -8.84 -2.55
N PHE A 226 6.63 -9.08 -3.85
CA PHE A 226 7.70 -8.87 -4.81
C PHE A 226 7.33 -7.77 -5.80
N SER A 227 8.32 -6.99 -6.24
CA SER A 227 8.15 -6.01 -7.30
C SER A 227 9.04 -6.34 -8.49
N TYR A 228 8.51 -6.23 -9.69
CA TYR A 228 9.26 -6.45 -10.91
C TYR A 228 8.96 -5.36 -11.94
N LYS A 229 9.99 -4.97 -12.69
CA LYS A 229 9.92 -3.95 -13.73
C LYS A 229 9.97 -4.61 -15.11
N GLY A 230 8.88 -4.53 -15.88
CA GLY A 230 8.84 -5.06 -17.25
C GLY A 230 7.45 -5.53 -17.68
N GLU A 231 7.34 -5.98 -18.94
CA GLU A 231 6.13 -6.62 -19.44
C GLU A 231 5.83 -7.94 -18.70
N TRP A 232 4.58 -8.36 -18.84
CA TRP A 232 3.91 -9.47 -18.18
C TRP A 232 4.79 -10.70 -17.87
N PHE A 233 4.69 -11.22 -16.65
CA PHE A 233 4.93 -12.64 -16.30
C PHE A 233 6.11 -13.29 -17.04
N SER A 234 7.34 -12.83 -16.82
CA SER A 234 8.47 -13.65 -17.28
C SER A 234 8.46 -14.93 -16.44
N ASN A 235 8.47 -16.10 -17.09
CA ASN A 235 8.57 -17.40 -16.42
C ASN A 235 9.71 -17.41 -15.38
N LYS A 236 10.75 -16.63 -15.63
CA LYS A 236 11.89 -16.40 -14.75
C LYS A 236 11.49 -15.88 -13.37
N VAL A 237 10.54 -14.96 -13.22
CA VAL A 237 10.12 -14.43 -11.89
C VAL A 237 9.33 -15.47 -11.10
N LEU A 238 8.45 -16.21 -11.77
CA LEU A 238 7.72 -17.32 -11.16
C LEU A 238 8.66 -18.46 -10.77
N TYR A 239 9.57 -18.79 -11.68
CA TYR A 239 10.62 -19.76 -11.47
C TYR A 239 11.52 -19.34 -10.30
N GLU A 240 12.17 -18.18 -10.35
CA GLU A 240 13.15 -17.73 -9.36
C GLU A 240 12.59 -17.56 -7.93
N TYR A 241 11.33 -17.12 -7.77
CA TYR A 241 10.78 -16.80 -6.44
C TYR A 241 9.78 -17.82 -5.89
N LEU A 242 9.06 -18.57 -6.74
CA LEU A 242 7.98 -19.46 -6.30
C LEU A 242 8.26 -20.95 -6.59
N ALA A 243 9.19 -21.27 -7.49
CA ALA A 243 9.32 -22.62 -8.04
C ALA A 243 10.73 -23.24 -8.01
N ASN A 244 11.79 -22.42 -8.01
CA ASN A 244 13.19 -22.88 -7.89
C ASN A 244 13.46 -23.45 -6.49
N ASP A 245 12.70 -22.96 -5.53
CA ASP A 245 12.66 -23.42 -4.15
C ASP A 245 11.48 -24.40 -4.05
N ALA A 246 11.73 -25.69 -4.33
CA ALA A 246 10.80 -26.82 -4.49
C ALA A 246 9.92 -27.18 -3.26
N TYR A 247 9.47 -26.19 -2.49
CA TYR A 247 9.07 -26.38 -1.10
C TYR A 247 7.57 -26.23 -0.84
N PHE A 248 6.76 -25.76 -1.79
CA PHE A 248 5.34 -25.50 -1.58
C PHE A 248 4.46 -25.78 -2.80
N ASP A 249 3.19 -26.09 -2.55
CA ASP A 249 2.13 -26.07 -3.56
C ASP A 249 1.63 -24.64 -3.73
N VAL A 250 1.90 -24.03 -4.89
CA VAL A 250 1.54 -22.63 -5.14
C VAL A 250 0.26 -22.58 -5.96
N LEU A 251 -0.77 -21.91 -5.44
CA LEU A 251 -2.02 -21.65 -6.13
C LEU A 251 -2.06 -20.20 -6.62
N ILE A 252 -1.98 -19.99 -7.93
CA ILE A 252 -2.11 -18.65 -8.52
C ILE A 252 -3.59 -18.37 -8.81
N TYR A 253 -4.09 -17.23 -8.35
CA TYR A 253 -5.37 -16.72 -8.83
C TYR A 253 -5.19 -15.72 -9.99
N LEU A 254 -5.93 -15.95 -11.07
CA LEU A 254 -5.94 -15.13 -12.27
C LEU A 254 -7.35 -14.59 -12.53
N GLY A 255 -7.46 -13.30 -12.78
CA GLY A 255 -8.74 -12.69 -13.19
C GLY A 255 -9.13 -13.07 -14.63
N LYS A 256 -10.30 -12.60 -15.05
CA LYS A 256 -10.88 -12.83 -16.39
C LYS A 256 -9.99 -12.41 -17.56
N ASN A 257 -9.26 -11.30 -17.41
CA ASN A 257 -8.54 -10.65 -18.52
C ASN A 257 -7.04 -11.02 -18.60
N HIS A 258 -6.68 -12.26 -18.26
CA HIS A 258 -5.29 -12.72 -18.25
C HIS A 258 -4.97 -13.58 -19.49
N ASN A 259 -3.88 -13.24 -20.19
CA ASN A 259 -3.42 -13.89 -21.43
C ASN A 259 -2.76 -15.26 -21.14
N ASP A 260 -3.03 -16.29 -21.95
CA ASP A 260 -2.82 -17.69 -21.52
C ASP A 260 -1.40 -18.25 -21.67
N GLU A 261 -0.63 -17.79 -22.66
CA GLU A 261 0.59 -18.51 -23.09
C GLU A 261 1.71 -18.56 -22.04
N ASN A 262 1.96 -17.47 -21.30
CA ASN A 262 3.06 -17.42 -20.32
C ASN A 262 2.73 -18.22 -19.04
N ILE A 263 1.47 -18.23 -18.63
CA ILE A 263 1.03 -19.02 -17.47
C ILE A 263 1.08 -20.50 -17.79
N GLU A 264 0.56 -20.90 -18.96
CA GLU A 264 0.65 -22.29 -19.42
C GLU A 264 2.10 -22.76 -19.55
N LYS A 265 3.00 -21.89 -19.99
CA LYS A 265 4.42 -22.20 -20.05
C LYS A 265 5.02 -22.36 -18.65
N ALA A 266 4.73 -21.46 -17.72
CA ALA A 266 5.22 -21.54 -16.35
C ALA A 266 4.70 -22.78 -15.60
N VAL A 267 3.42 -23.14 -15.80
CA VAL A 267 2.79 -24.35 -15.23
C VAL A 267 3.40 -25.61 -15.83
N ARG A 268 3.69 -25.64 -17.15
CA ARG A 268 4.39 -26.77 -17.78
C ARG A 268 5.82 -26.94 -17.28
N GLU A 269 6.52 -25.83 -17.02
CA GLU A 269 7.91 -25.82 -16.57
C GLU A 269 8.06 -26.05 -15.05
N THR A 270 6.95 -26.04 -14.29
CA THR A 270 6.96 -26.12 -12.81
C THR A 270 5.97 -27.17 -12.28
N ALA A 271 6.47 -28.24 -11.66
CA ALA A 271 5.65 -29.36 -11.20
C ALA A 271 4.66 -29.01 -10.05
N ASN A 272 4.98 -28.04 -9.19
CA ASN A 272 4.18 -27.71 -7.99
C ASN A 272 3.36 -26.42 -8.15
N LEU A 273 3.10 -26.00 -9.40
CA LEU A 273 2.36 -24.78 -9.70
C LEU A 273 0.93 -25.11 -10.15
N ASN A 274 -0.03 -24.66 -9.36
CA ASN A 274 -1.45 -24.74 -9.67
C ASN A 274 -2.03 -23.35 -9.93
N TYR A 275 -3.10 -23.27 -10.72
CA TYR A 275 -3.78 -22.01 -10.97
C TYR A 275 -5.30 -22.14 -10.99
N ILE A 276 -5.97 -21.02 -10.75
CA ILE A 276 -7.40 -20.83 -10.92
C ILE A 276 -7.58 -19.54 -11.72
N LYS A 277 -8.21 -19.66 -12.88
CA LYS A 277 -8.53 -18.53 -13.75
C LYS A 277 -10.04 -18.46 -13.93
N GLU A 278 -10.65 -17.35 -13.52
CA GLU A 278 -12.05 -17.09 -13.88
C GLU A 278 -12.12 -16.81 -15.39
N ILE A 279 -13.05 -17.42 -16.11
CA ILE A 279 -13.23 -17.21 -17.57
C ILE A 279 -14.62 -16.63 -17.86
N ASP A 280 -14.77 -16.00 -19.02
CA ASP A 280 -16.05 -15.43 -19.42
C ASP A 280 -17.02 -16.51 -19.90
N VAL A 281 -18.23 -16.45 -19.35
CA VAL A 281 -19.29 -17.44 -19.56
C VAL A 281 -19.98 -17.27 -20.93
N ASP A 282 -19.69 -16.18 -21.62
CA ASP A 282 -20.34 -15.83 -22.88
C ASP A 282 -19.86 -16.65 -24.07
N GLU A 283 -18.81 -17.44 -23.90
CA GLU A 283 -18.28 -18.32 -24.93
C GLU A 283 -19.30 -19.42 -25.26
N SER A 284 -19.68 -19.50 -26.54
CA SER A 284 -20.77 -20.37 -27.02
C SER A 284 -20.61 -21.83 -26.62
N TRP A 285 -19.38 -22.34 -26.53
CA TRP A 285 -19.10 -23.71 -26.14
C TRP A 285 -19.38 -23.99 -24.65
N ILE A 286 -19.23 -23.00 -23.75
CA ILE A 286 -19.63 -23.12 -22.35
C ILE A 286 -21.15 -23.26 -22.28
N LYS A 287 -21.87 -22.51 -23.13
CA LYS A 287 -23.33 -22.55 -23.22
C LYS A 287 -23.81 -23.95 -23.63
N ASP A 288 -23.19 -24.52 -24.65
CA ASP A 288 -23.54 -25.85 -25.15
C ASP A 288 -23.26 -26.96 -24.12
N GLU A 289 -22.14 -26.88 -23.39
CA GLU A 289 -21.77 -27.87 -22.35
C GLU A 289 -22.61 -27.77 -21.06
N MET A 290 -23.05 -26.57 -20.68
CA MET A 290 -23.88 -26.34 -19.50
C MET A 290 -25.32 -26.85 -19.68
N PHE A 291 -25.90 -26.66 -20.87
CA PHE A 291 -27.34 -26.91 -21.11
C PHE A 291 -27.61 -28.21 -21.86
N ASN A 292 -26.59 -29.04 -22.09
CA ASN A 292 -26.77 -30.36 -22.65
C ASN A 292 -27.61 -31.21 -21.67
N LYS A 293 -28.82 -31.57 -22.09
CA LYS A 293 -29.97 -31.95 -21.24
C LYS A 293 -29.83 -33.23 -20.39
N ASN A 294 -28.69 -33.91 -20.43
CA ASN A 294 -28.56 -35.28 -19.92
C ASN A 294 -27.60 -35.46 -18.74
N GLU A 295 -26.90 -34.41 -18.28
CA GLU A 295 -26.02 -34.49 -17.10
C GLU A 295 -26.48 -33.50 -16.03
N ASN A 296 -27.07 -34.03 -14.95
CA ASN A 296 -27.56 -33.22 -13.85
C ASN A 296 -26.38 -32.51 -13.15
N MET A 297 -26.49 -31.19 -12.99
CA MET A 297 -25.58 -30.43 -12.14
C MET A 297 -25.59 -31.03 -10.72
N MET A 298 -24.41 -31.31 -10.16
CA MET A 298 -24.32 -31.92 -8.84
C MET A 298 -24.63 -30.88 -7.76
N PHE A 299 -25.66 -31.12 -6.95
CA PHE A 299 -25.91 -30.32 -5.76
C PHE A 299 -24.83 -30.61 -4.72
N LEU A 300 -24.09 -29.59 -4.30
CA LEU A 300 -23.08 -29.76 -3.27
C LEU A 300 -23.79 -29.73 -1.89
N PRO A 301 -23.76 -30.80 -1.08
CA PRO A 301 -24.53 -30.90 0.16
C PRO A 301 -24.00 -30.03 1.31
N ASN A 302 -23.06 -29.11 1.05
CA ASN A 302 -22.41 -28.34 2.11
C ASN A 302 -23.29 -27.16 2.57
N ARG A 303 -23.75 -27.21 3.82
CA ARG A 303 -24.66 -26.21 4.42
C ARG A 303 -24.10 -24.77 4.45
N THR A 304 -22.78 -24.60 4.30
CA THR A 304 -22.10 -23.30 4.25
C THR A 304 -22.00 -22.69 2.86
N ILE A 305 -22.21 -23.46 1.78
CA ILE A 305 -21.97 -23.03 0.38
C ILE A 305 -23.29 -22.76 -0.38
N GLY A 306 -24.44 -22.96 0.28
CA GLY A 306 -25.76 -22.76 -0.33
C GLY A 306 -26.10 -23.82 -1.39
N HIS A 307 -27.24 -23.65 -2.06
CA HIS A 307 -27.69 -24.52 -3.15
C HIS A 307 -26.86 -24.28 -4.42
N LEU A 308 -25.60 -24.71 -4.40
CA LEU A 308 -24.70 -24.64 -5.53
C LEU A 308 -24.86 -25.89 -6.39
N ALA A 309 -24.92 -25.68 -7.69
CA ALA A 309 -24.91 -26.76 -8.67
C ALA A 309 -23.74 -26.53 -9.62
N GLY A 310 -23.03 -27.59 -10.02
CA GLY A 310 -21.88 -27.45 -10.91
C GLY A 310 -21.58 -28.66 -11.78
N LYS A 311 -20.72 -28.45 -12.77
CA LYS A 311 -20.20 -29.45 -13.72
C LYS A 311 -18.70 -29.25 -13.90
N LYS A 312 -17.96 -30.35 -14.04
CA LYS A 312 -16.54 -30.39 -14.39
C LYS A 312 -16.37 -31.11 -15.72
N PHE A 313 -15.54 -30.58 -16.60
CA PHE A 313 -15.13 -31.27 -17.82
C PHE A 313 -13.68 -30.90 -18.18
N LYS A 314 -13.05 -31.73 -19.00
CA LYS A 314 -11.64 -31.58 -19.38
C LYS A 314 -11.55 -31.10 -20.84
N ILE A 315 -10.76 -30.05 -21.07
CA ILE A 315 -10.41 -29.55 -22.40
C ILE A 315 -8.88 -29.55 -22.48
N ASP A 316 -8.33 -30.33 -23.42
CA ASP A 316 -6.89 -30.52 -23.58
C ASP A 316 -6.20 -30.94 -22.25
N ASN A 317 -5.28 -30.10 -21.76
CA ASN A 317 -4.54 -30.30 -20.50
C ASN A 317 -5.13 -29.51 -19.33
N LYS A 318 -6.37 -29.03 -19.46
CA LYS A 318 -7.03 -28.13 -18.51
C LYS A 318 -8.38 -28.70 -18.07
N PHE A 319 -8.81 -28.29 -16.89
CA PHE A 319 -10.12 -28.59 -16.33
C PHE A 319 -10.95 -27.32 -16.27
N ILE A 320 -12.18 -27.42 -16.76
CA ILE A 320 -13.17 -26.35 -16.68
C ILE A 320 -14.24 -26.75 -15.67
N TYR A 321 -14.52 -25.83 -14.77
CA TYR A 321 -15.50 -25.97 -13.71
C TYR A 321 -16.54 -24.87 -13.87
N VAL A 322 -17.80 -25.26 -13.98
CA VAL A 322 -18.90 -24.32 -14.17
C VAL A 322 -19.90 -24.49 -13.05
N PHE A 323 -20.32 -23.37 -12.47
CA PHE A 323 -21.19 -23.30 -11.31
C PHE A 323 -22.40 -22.42 -11.59
N LYS A 324 -23.54 -22.74 -10.99
CA LYS A 324 -24.71 -21.87 -10.86
C LYS A 324 -24.94 -21.58 -9.38
N ASP A 325 -24.57 -20.38 -8.97
CA ASP A 325 -24.71 -19.85 -7.63
C ASP A 325 -26.04 -19.09 -7.51
N ARG A 326 -26.97 -19.64 -6.72
CA ARG A 326 -28.30 -19.04 -6.55
C ARG A 326 -28.27 -17.71 -5.80
N GLU A 327 -27.34 -17.53 -4.87
CA GLU A 327 -27.25 -16.28 -4.12
C GLU A 327 -26.72 -15.16 -5.01
N LYS A 328 -25.65 -15.42 -5.78
CA LYS A 328 -25.18 -14.48 -6.81
C LYS A 328 -26.28 -14.18 -7.82
N HIS A 329 -27.01 -15.20 -8.27
CA HIS A 329 -28.13 -15.00 -9.19
C HIS A 329 -29.15 -13.99 -8.63
N THR A 330 -29.58 -14.16 -7.38
CA THR A 330 -30.51 -13.25 -6.72
C THR A 330 -29.94 -11.84 -6.58
N ASN A 331 -28.66 -11.71 -6.24
CA ASN A 331 -28.00 -10.40 -6.08
C ASN A 331 -27.87 -9.65 -7.41
N GLU A 332 -27.46 -10.33 -8.48
CA GLU A 332 -27.38 -9.77 -9.83
C GLU A 332 -28.76 -9.35 -10.35
N TYR A 333 -29.78 -10.19 -10.12
CA TYR A 333 -31.17 -9.86 -10.43
C TYR A 333 -31.64 -8.58 -9.72
N LYS A 334 -31.41 -8.48 -8.39
CA LYS A 334 -31.75 -7.27 -7.62
C LYS A 334 -31.01 -6.04 -8.13
N HIS A 335 -29.71 -6.17 -8.40
CA HIS A 335 -28.88 -5.07 -8.89
C HIS A 335 -29.35 -4.57 -10.26
N LEU A 336 -29.66 -5.49 -11.17
CA LEU A 336 -30.21 -5.11 -12.47
C LEU A 336 -31.55 -4.38 -12.29
N LEU A 337 -32.49 -4.93 -11.53
CA LEU A 337 -33.79 -4.28 -11.27
C LEU A 337 -33.65 -2.88 -10.66
N SER A 338 -32.68 -2.64 -9.76
CA SER A 338 -32.44 -1.31 -9.21
C SER A 338 -31.90 -0.29 -10.23
N ASN A 339 -31.20 -0.76 -11.27
CA ASN A 339 -30.65 0.11 -12.31
C ASN A 339 -31.65 0.34 -13.47
N VAL A 340 -32.56 -0.61 -13.69
CA VAL A 340 -33.64 -0.52 -14.69
C VAL A 340 -34.60 0.64 -14.42
N ALA A 341 -34.73 1.08 -13.16
CA ALA A 341 -35.50 2.28 -12.83
C ALA A 341 -35.02 3.57 -13.53
N PHE A 342 -33.83 3.53 -14.15
CA PHE A 342 -33.17 4.69 -14.77
C PHE A 342 -32.80 4.49 -16.25
N ASP A 343 -33.18 3.38 -16.90
CA ASP A 343 -32.82 3.09 -18.30
C ASP A 343 -34.06 2.90 -19.20
N GLU A 344 -34.30 3.87 -20.10
CA GLU A 344 -35.41 3.87 -21.05
C GLU A 344 -35.30 2.76 -22.13
N LYS A 345 -34.14 2.11 -22.28
CA LYS A 345 -33.91 1.06 -23.29
C LYS A 345 -34.14 -0.36 -22.78
N PHE A 346 -34.55 -0.52 -21.53
CA PHE A 346 -34.75 -1.84 -20.94
C PHE A 346 -36.03 -2.52 -21.45
N THR A 347 -35.94 -3.78 -21.87
CA THR A 347 -37.09 -4.62 -22.27
C THR A 347 -37.14 -5.92 -21.45
N ALA A 348 -38.34 -6.44 -21.24
CA ALA A 348 -38.55 -7.70 -20.53
C ALA A 348 -37.85 -8.90 -21.21
N THR A 349 -37.70 -8.85 -22.54
CA THR A 349 -37.01 -9.89 -23.31
C THR A 349 -35.51 -9.91 -23.02
N ASN A 350 -34.86 -8.75 -22.98
CA ASN A 350 -33.43 -8.64 -22.63
C ASN A 350 -33.16 -9.13 -21.21
N LEU A 351 -34.09 -8.90 -20.27
CA LEU A 351 -34.00 -9.41 -18.90
C LEU A 351 -33.99 -10.93 -18.86
N ILE A 352 -34.94 -11.57 -19.55
CA ILE A 352 -35.07 -13.04 -19.55
C ILE A 352 -33.79 -13.68 -20.12
N GLU A 353 -33.25 -13.14 -21.21
CA GLU A 353 -31.99 -13.61 -21.81
C GLU A 353 -30.81 -13.47 -20.86
N GLN A 354 -30.72 -12.34 -20.12
CA GLN A 354 -29.65 -12.12 -19.14
C GLN A 354 -29.80 -12.98 -17.87
N MET A 355 -31.02 -13.24 -17.41
CA MET A 355 -31.29 -14.05 -16.21
C MET A 355 -30.73 -15.47 -16.30
N HIS A 356 -30.66 -16.04 -17.51
CA HIS A 356 -30.05 -17.36 -17.71
C HIS A 356 -28.58 -17.39 -17.27
N TRP A 357 -27.87 -16.28 -17.35
CA TRP A 357 -26.45 -16.14 -17.01
C TRP A 357 -26.20 -15.71 -15.56
N PHE A 358 -27.24 -15.28 -14.84
CA PHE A 358 -27.04 -14.75 -13.51
C PHE A 358 -26.50 -15.79 -12.53
N GLY A 359 -25.47 -15.42 -11.78
CA GLY A 359 -24.79 -16.32 -10.86
C GLY A 359 -24.08 -17.50 -11.53
N VAL A 360 -23.87 -17.48 -12.85
CA VAL A 360 -23.00 -18.46 -13.50
C VAL A 360 -21.54 -18.07 -13.32
N ILE A 361 -20.71 -19.02 -12.91
CA ILE A 361 -19.27 -18.83 -12.73
C ILE A 361 -18.57 -19.93 -13.51
N ALA A 362 -17.61 -19.56 -14.35
CA ALA A 362 -16.76 -20.50 -15.07
C ALA A 362 -15.30 -20.32 -14.65
N ILE A 363 -14.63 -21.43 -14.38
CA ILE A 363 -13.27 -21.48 -13.85
C ILE A 363 -12.45 -22.46 -14.68
N GLU A 364 -11.28 -22.01 -15.13
CA GLU A 364 -10.24 -22.84 -15.72
C GLU A 364 -9.13 -23.12 -14.68
N SER A 365 -8.63 -24.36 -14.65
CA SER A 365 -7.52 -24.77 -13.79
C SER A 365 -6.73 -25.93 -14.40
N ASN A 366 -5.45 -26.08 -14.04
CA ASN A 366 -4.68 -27.31 -14.29
C ASN A 366 -4.95 -28.42 -13.27
N MET A 367 -5.68 -28.14 -12.20
CA MET A 367 -5.97 -29.11 -11.14
C MET A 367 -7.18 -29.99 -11.49
N ASP A 368 -7.07 -31.30 -11.25
CA ASP A 368 -8.18 -32.25 -11.32
C ASP A 368 -8.75 -32.51 -9.90
N VAL A 369 -9.63 -31.61 -9.44
CA VAL A 369 -10.18 -31.62 -8.08
C VAL A 369 -11.70 -31.77 -8.09
N ARG A 370 -12.31 -31.88 -6.91
CA ARG A 370 -13.76 -31.91 -6.75
C ARG A 370 -14.36 -30.50 -6.95
N LEU A 371 -15.64 -30.45 -7.32
CA LEU A 371 -16.37 -29.19 -7.54
C LEU A 371 -16.39 -28.32 -6.27
N GLU A 372 -16.52 -28.94 -5.10
CA GLU A 372 -16.47 -28.27 -3.80
C GLU A 372 -15.11 -27.60 -3.58
N GLU A 373 -14.02 -28.29 -3.91
CA GLU A 373 -12.64 -27.85 -3.62
C GLU A 373 -12.28 -26.63 -4.47
N ILE A 374 -12.49 -26.69 -5.79
CA ILE A 374 -12.20 -25.55 -6.67
C ILE A 374 -13.08 -24.34 -6.35
N TYR A 375 -14.34 -24.56 -5.95
CA TYR A 375 -15.24 -23.47 -5.61
C TYR A 375 -14.86 -22.83 -4.28
N MET A 376 -14.41 -23.63 -3.29
CA MET A 376 -13.82 -23.10 -2.06
C MET A 376 -12.57 -22.26 -2.36
N PHE A 377 -11.68 -22.73 -3.24
CA PHE A 377 -10.52 -21.95 -3.66
C PHE A 377 -10.93 -20.61 -4.31
N TYR A 378 -11.94 -20.62 -5.17
CA TYR A 378 -12.49 -19.41 -5.77
C TYR A 378 -13.12 -18.45 -4.75
N GLN A 379 -13.86 -18.96 -3.75
CA GLN A 379 -14.49 -18.11 -2.72
C GLN A 379 -13.50 -17.40 -1.80
N GLN A 380 -12.28 -17.91 -1.64
CA GLN A 380 -11.25 -17.21 -0.85
C GLN A 380 -10.68 -15.98 -1.58
N HIS A 381 -10.69 -15.97 -2.92
CA HIS A 381 -10.19 -14.83 -3.69
C HIS A 381 -10.91 -13.50 -3.38
N PRO A 382 -12.26 -13.42 -3.34
CA PRO A 382 -12.99 -12.22 -2.95
C PRO A 382 -12.59 -11.60 -1.60
N LYS A 383 -12.22 -12.42 -0.61
CA LYS A 383 -11.81 -11.90 0.71
C LYS A 383 -10.46 -11.21 0.65
N ILE A 384 -9.50 -11.79 -0.05
CA ILE A 384 -8.22 -11.14 -0.39
C ILE A 384 -8.47 -9.90 -1.27
N GLY A 385 -9.55 -9.89 -2.05
CA GLY A 385 -10.14 -8.71 -2.70
C GLY A 385 -10.33 -7.50 -1.78
N LYS A 386 -10.84 -7.71 -0.56
CA LYS A 386 -11.05 -6.64 0.42
C LYS A 386 -9.74 -6.02 0.91
N ASN A 387 -8.76 -6.86 1.25
CA ASN A 387 -7.41 -6.41 1.67
C ASN A 387 -6.70 -5.64 0.55
N PHE A 388 -6.90 -6.05 -0.70
CA PHE A 388 -6.40 -5.31 -1.87
C PHE A 388 -7.08 -3.96 -2.07
N ASN A 389 -8.40 -3.87 -1.86
CA ASN A 389 -9.10 -2.58 -1.92
C ASN A 389 -8.55 -1.61 -0.88
N PHE A 390 -8.18 -2.09 0.31
CA PHE A 390 -7.52 -1.28 1.33
C PHE A 390 -6.21 -0.65 0.81
N SER A 391 -5.25 -1.45 0.33
CA SER A 391 -3.97 -0.89 -0.12
C SER A 391 -4.06 -0.10 -1.44
N LYS A 392 -4.95 -0.47 -2.37
CA LYS A 392 -5.24 0.33 -3.57
C LYS A 392 -5.85 1.69 -3.21
N ASN A 393 -6.80 1.72 -2.27
CA ASN A 393 -7.41 2.96 -1.79
C ASN A 393 -6.41 3.92 -1.16
N ILE A 394 -5.33 3.39 -0.56
CA ILE A 394 -4.22 4.17 -0.03
C ILE A 394 -3.33 4.65 -1.17
N GLU A 395 -2.94 3.75 -2.08
CA GLU A 395 -2.00 4.05 -3.17
C GLU A 395 -2.50 5.17 -4.11
N ASP A 396 -3.76 5.13 -4.51
CA ASP A 396 -4.38 6.09 -5.44
C ASP A 396 -4.34 7.55 -4.91
N LYS A 397 -4.07 7.73 -3.61
CA LYS A 397 -4.09 9.03 -2.93
C LYS A 397 -2.70 9.53 -2.52
N ILE A 398 -1.65 8.72 -2.75
CA ILE A 398 -0.27 9.14 -2.48
C ILE A 398 0.27 9.83 -3.72
N PHE A 399 0.53 11.13 -3.60
CA PHE A 399 1.28 11.85 -4.61
C PHE A 399 2.74 11.35 -4.60
N ILE A 400 3.08 10.52 -5.58
CA ILE A 400 4.47 10.17 -5.89
C ILE A 400 4.90 11.07 -7.04
N ASN A 401 5.96 11.87 -6.84
CA ASN A 401 6.49 12.71 -7.91
C ASN A 401 6.81 11.82 -9.12
N PRO A 402 6.22 12.08 -10.31
CA PRO A 402 6.43 11.27 -11.51
C PRO A 402 7.89 11.15 -11.94
N VAL A 403 8.79 12.00 -11.46
CA VAL A 403 10.22 11.95 -11.82
C VAL A 403 10.94 10.79 -11.11
N ASN A 404 10.45 10.30 -9.96
CA ASN A 404 11.14 9.32 -9.12
C ASN A 404 10.43 7.95 -9.08
N TYR A 405 10.25 7.31 -10.24
CA TYR A 405 9.61 5.98 -10.35
C TYR A 405 10.31 4.85 -9.55
N ALA A 406 11.58 5.01 -9.14
CA ALA A 406 12.28 4.08 -8.26
C ALA A 406 11.66 3.98 -6.86
N TRP A 407 10.79 4.91 -6.48
CA TRP A 407 10.12 4.95 -5.18
C TRP A 407 8.90 4.03 -5.07
N LYS A 408 8.40 3.53 -6.21
CA LYS A 408 7.20 2.67 -6.25
C LYS A 408 7.38 1.35 -5.49
N PRO A 409 8.46 0.58 -5.69
CA PRO A 409 8.76 -0.61 -4.87
C PRO A 409 8.80 -0.34 -3.36
N VAL A 410 9.43 0.77 -2.95
CA VAL A 410 9.52 1.13 -1.52
C VAL A 410 8.14 1.51 -0.97
N ASN A 411 7.34 2.26 -1.72
CA ASN A 411 5.98 2.58 -1.31
C ASN A 411 5.11 1.32 -1.20
N GLN A 412 5.23 0.40 -2.15
CA GLN A 412 4.51 -0.86 -2.10
C GLN A 412 4.94 -1.70 -0.90
N PHE A 413 6.23 -1.69 -0.56
CA PHE A 413 6.70 -2.35 0.66
C PHE A 413 6.01 -1.80 1.91
N ILE A 414 5.89 -0.47 2.05
CA ILE A 414 5.19 0.15 3.18
C ILE A 414 3.69 -0.22 3.18
N LEU A 415 3.05 -0.29 2.01
CA LEU A 415 1.65 -0.73 1.90
C LEU A 415 1.49 -2.20 2.29
N PHE A 416 2.43 -3.06 1.92
CA PHE A 416 2.46 -4.45 2.36
C PHE A 416 2.62 -4.57 3.88
N LEU A 417 3.48 -3.75 4.50
CA LEU A 417 3.56 -3.69 5.97
C LEU A 417 2.23 -3.27 6.59
N ALA A 418 1.53 -2.30 5.99
CA ALA A 418 0.20 -1.90 6.43
C ALA A 418 -0.87 -3.00 6.24
N GLU A 419 -0.77 -3.80 5.18
CA GLU A 419 -1.65 -4.98 4.98
C GLU A 419 -1.43 -6.03 6.08
N ILE A 420 -0.17 -6.28 6.49
CA ILE A 420 0.12 -7.19 7.61
C ILE A 420 -0.51 -6.66 8.90
N LEU A 421 -0.30 -5.38 9.22
CA LEU A 421 -0.89 -4.76 10.40
C LEU A 421 -2.40 -4.84 10.39
N ASN A 422 -3.03 -4.55 9.25
CA ASN A 422 -4.48 -4.62 9.13
C ASN A 422 -4.99 -6.03 9.41
N TRP A 423 -4.35 -7.04 8.82
CA TRP A 423 -4.69 -8.45 9.04
C TRP A 423 -4.53 -8.87 10.52
N GLU A 424 -3.45 -8.46 11.19
CA GLU A 424 -3.22 -8.76 12.60
C GLU A 424 -4.33 -8.19 13.49
N ILE A 425 -4.72 -6.93 13.24
CA ILE A 425 -5.79 -6.28 14.01
C ILE A 425 -7.17 -6.85 13.67
N GLU A 426 -7.50 -7.06 12.39
CA GLU A 426 -8.79 -7.64 12.00
C GLU A 426 -8.99 -9.03 12.63
N ASN A 427 -7.97 -9.89 12.58
CA ASN A 427 -8.05 -11.18 13.25
C ASN A 427 -8.20 -11.05 14.76
N LYS A 428 -7.53 -10.07 15.38
CA LYS A 428 -7.71 -9.81 16.79
C LYS A 428 -9.14 -9.40 17.14
N LEU A 429 -9.76 -8.58 16.30
CA LEU A 429 -11.15 -8.16 16.47
C LEU A 429 -12.13 -9.32 16.29
N ILE A 430 -11.86 -10.23 15.35
CA ILE A 430 -12.62 -11.46 15.13
C ILE A 430 -12.53 -12.39 16.36
N GLU A 431 -11.33 -12.61 16.90
CA GLU A 431 -11.13 -13.38 18.14
C GLU A 431 -11.96 -12.84 19.30
N LEU A 432 -12.07 -11.51 19.40
CA LEU A 432 -12.81 -10.80 20.43
C LEU A 432 -14.30 -10.61 20.08
N LYS A 433 -14.76 -11.10 18.91
CA LYS A 433 -16.13 -10.96 18.39
C LYS A 433 -16.60 -9.50 18.28
N LEU A 434 -15.67 -8.57 18.06
CA LEU A 434 -15.96 -7.14 17.91
C LEU A 434 -16.37 -6.78 16.47
N ASP A 435 -15.92 -7.56 15.50
CA ASP A 435 -16.25 -7.46 14.08
C ASP A 435 -17.76 -7.59 13.80
N GLN A 436 -18.49 -8.31 14.66
CA GLN A 436 -19.94 -8.49 14.57
C GLN A 436 -20.73 -7.23 14.97
N LYS A 437 -20.12 -6.35 15.76
CA LYS A 437 -20.78 -5.16 16.33
C LYS A 437 -20.32 -3.87 15.70
N TYR A 438 -19.05 -3.79 15.32
CA TYR A 438 -18.42 -2.58 14.84
C TYR A 438 -17.65 -2.84 13.56
N SER A 439 -17.73 -1.91 12.62
CA SER A 439 -16.79 -1.88 11.52
C SER A 439 -15.40 -1.48 12.02
N PHE A 440 -14.37 -1.89 11.30
CA PHE A 440 -12.99 -1.49 11.60
C PHE A 440 -12.81 0.04 11.66
N GLU A 441 -13.37 0.76 10.70
CA GLU A 441 -13.33 2.24 10.67
C GLU A 441 -14.01 2.85 11.90
N THR A 442 -15.17 2.32 12.30
CA THR A 442 -15.90 2.78 13.49
C THR A 442 -15.09 2.58 14.77
N LEU A 443 -14.40 1.45 14.92
CA LEU A 443 -13.55 1.19 16.08
C LEU A 443 -12.38 2.17 16.14
N LEU A 444 -11.71 2.43 15.01
CA LEU A 444 -10.63 3.41 14.95
C LEU A 444 -11.10 4.82 15.31
N ASP A 445 -12.27 5.23 14.85
CA ASP A 445 -12.87 6.53 15.18
C ASP A 445 -13.20 6.66 16.67
N TYR A 446 -13.77 5.62 17.28
CA TYR A 446 -14.04 5.60 18.72
C TYR A 446 -12.74 5.66 19.54
N LEU A 447 -11.75 4.85 19.19
CA LEU A 447 -10.46 4.82 19.88
C LEU A 447 -9.66 6.11 19.70
N LYS A 448 -9.91 6.88 18.63
CA LYS A 448 -9.31 8.21 18.43
C LYS A 448 -9.76 9.24 19.47
N THR A 449 -10.92 9.03 20.10
CA THR A 449 -11.37 9.88 21.23
C THR A 449 -10.51 9.67 22.48
N TYR A 450 -9.82 8.53 22.59
CA TYR A 450 -8.86 8.29 23.65
C TYR A 450 -7.53 8.97 23.35
N LYS A 451 -7.31 10.09 24.02
CA LYS A 451 -6.13 10.95 23.87
C LYS A 451 -5.28 10.97 25.12
N LYS A 452 -4.01 11.33 24.95
CA LYS A 452 -3.12 11.68 26.05
C LYS A 452 -2.84 13.17 26.03
N GLN A 453 -2.85 13.80 27.21
CA GLN A 453 -2.56 15.22 27.40
C GLN A 453 -1.34 15.40 28.30
N LEU A 454 -0.43 16.28 27.88
CA LEU A 454 0.75 16.67 28.62
C LEU A 454 0.36 17.70 29.67
N LYS A 455 0.52 17.37 30.96
CA LYS A 455 0.27 18.32 32.05
C LYS A 455 1.54 19.04 32.47
N ASN A 456 1.38 20.10 33.29
CA ASN A 456 2.44 21.01 33.77
C ASN A 456 3.69 20.36 34.38
N ARG A 457 3.68 19.05 34.68
CA ARG A 457 4.82 18.27 35.18
C ARG A 457 5.55 17.45 34.11
N GLY A 458 5.23 17.66 32.83
CA GLY A 458 5.81 16.90 31.72
C GLY A 458 5.36 15.44 31.66
N LYS A 459 4.28 15.08 32.36
CA LYS A 459 3.68 13.74 32.34
C LYS A 459 2.48 13.72 31.42
N TRP A 460 2.39 12.67 30.62
CA TRP A 460 1.23 12.35 29.78
C TRP A 460 0.18 11.64 30.62
N GLU A 461 -1.04 12.20 30.67
CA GLU A 461 -2.19 11.63 31.35
C GLU A 461 -3.32 11.38 30.34
N SER A 462 -4.12 10.35 30.57
CA SER A 462 -5.30 10.05 29.76
C SER A 462 -6.34 11.17 29.87
N SER A 463 -6.91 11.58 28.74
CA SER A 463 -8.08 12.46 28.73
C SER A 463 -9.32 11.73 29.24
N SER A 464 -10.35 12.47 29.65
CA SER A 464 -11.67 11.88 29.87
C SER A 464 -12.16 11.24 28.57
N ILE A 465 -12.77 10.05 28.68
CA ILE A 465 -13.29 9.29 27.55
C ILE A 465 -14.70 8.77 27.86
N PRO A 466 -15.54 8.56 26.84
CA PRO A 466 -16.88 7.99 27.03
C PRO A 466 -16.83 6.56 27.58
N ASP A 467 -17.86 6.15 28.33
CA ASP A 467 -17.93 4.83 28.95
C ASP A 467 -17.84 3.66 27.95
N TYR A 468 -18.47 3.80 26.79
CA TYR A 468 -18.38 2.78 25.73
C TYR A 468 -16.95 2.63 25.18
N VAL A 469 -16.14 3.70 25.20
CA VAL A 469 -14.73 3.65 24.80
C VAL A 469 -13.89 3.00 25.90
N ASN A 470 -14.19 3.28 27.18
CA ASN A 470 -13.57 2.60 28.31
C ASN A 470 -13.80 1.08 28.24
N GLU A 471 -15.01 0.64 27.94
CA GLU A 471 -15.33 -0.79 27.76
C GLU A 471 -14.48 -1.41 26.63
N LEU A 472 -14.42 -0.74 25.47
CA LEU A 472 -13.59 -1.19 24.34
C LEU A 472 -12.11 -1.29 24.70
N ILE A 473 -11.56 -0.29 25.40
CA ILE A 473 -10.16 -0.29 25.84
C ILE A 473 -9.87 -1.48 26.77
N ASN A 474 -10.79 -1.80 27.68
CA ASN A 474 -10.63 -2.94 28.58
C ASN A 474 -10.66 -4.27 27.83
N ILE A 475 -11.56 -4.43 26.86
CA ILE A 475 -11.65 -5.62 26.00
C ILE A 475 -10.36 -5.78 25.17
N LEU A 476 -9.89 -4.68 24.58
CA LEU A 476 -8.70 -4.64 23.71
C LEU A 476 -7.37 -4.64 24.48
N LYS A 477 -7.41 -4.46 25.81
CA LYS A 477 -6.24 -4.35 26.71
C LYS A 477 -5.26 -3.24 26.28
N ILE A 478 -5.80 -2.03 26.10
CA ILE A 478 -5.09 -0.84 25.59
C ILE A 478 -4.68 0.16 26.68
#